data_AF-A0A1Y2H304-F1
#
_entry.id   AF-A0A1Y2H304-F1
#
_cell.length_a   1.000
_cell.length_b   1.000
_cell.length_c   1.000
_cell.angle_alpha   90.00
_cell.angle_beta   90.00
_cell.angle_gamma   90.00
#
_symmetry.space_group_name_H-M   'P 1'
#
loop_
_entity.id
_entity.type
_entity.pdbx_description
1 polymer ?
#
loop_
_entity_poly.entity_id
_entity_poly.type
_entity_poly.pdbx_seq_one_letter_code
_entity_poly.pdbx_strand_id
1 'polypeptide(L)'
;MLEKLGSKSASISSGFGMNERAVFDNSYRNCKELKPKDFMLSNNYHELIPGFVAEVANILESSKPIYASLNKICVYETHGFFKEHVDTPRSNIFASLVVCLPTGYEGGMLVVENSAYDLSSTTAVKWCAFYPDCKHRIDEVTKGFRVTLTYDLLYLDLPEPAPYHDQLYTTLEKAMLKLHARHPGHVIGIGLANKYPTPSQQNSGHKVKPILKGRDLKVVTILHSFGYTTDIKAVFKVNARNISNYDGVESDAFPEDIYQVSELTEEEQENGEEIHVLSDVWDGWIRKFSEEYECAIDKLYKYSGRCIGNLVWLSKPKLWHAGPPYIAYGNEASLGFVYRDGCILAYKQDETSGLSS
;
A
#
# COMPACT_ATOMS: atom_id res chain seq x y z
N MET A 1 1.46 12.50 -32.60
CA MET A 1 0.01 12.25 -32.85
C MET A 1 -0.09 10.78 -33.24
N LEU A 2 -0.89 9.96 -32.56
CA LEU A 2 -0.89 8.49 -32.69
C LEU A 2 -0.86 8.05 -34.17
N GLU A 3 0.26 7.49 -34.62
CA GLU A 3 0.34 6.95 -35.98
C GLU A 3 -0.34 5.59 -36.02
N LYS A 4 -1.44 5.51 -36.77
CA LYS A 4 -2.16 4.26 -37.04
C LYS A 4 -1.31 3.37 -37.94
N LEU A 5 -0.76 2.29 -37.38
CA LEU A 5 -0.52 1.08 -38.17
C LEU A 5 -1.87 0.40 -38.37
N GLY A 6 -2.29 0.29 -39.63
CA GLY A 6 -3.65 -0.07 -40.01
C GLY A 6 -4.09 -1.46 -39.59
N SER A 7 -5.23 -1.55 -38.91
CA SER A 7 -6.38 -2.41 -39.27
C SER A 7 -7.57 -2.06 -38.37
N LYS A 8 -8.79 -2.47 -38.75
CA LYS A 8 -10.05 -2.14 -38.07
C LYS A 8 -10.03 -2.52 -36.58
N SER A 9 -10.42 -1.57 -35.71
CA SER A 9 -10.76 -1.76 -34.28
C SER A 9 -9.63 -2.18 -33.32
N ALA A 10 -8.54 -1.41 -33.22
CA ALA A 10 -7.53 -1.68 -32.18
C ALA A 10 -8.00 -1.33 -30.75
N SER A 11 -8.92 -0.37 -30.57
CA SER A 11 -9.42 0.04 -29.24
C SER A 11 -10.62 -0.79 -28.82
N ILE A 12 -10.57 -1.36 -27.63
CA ILE A 12 -11.66 -2.12 -27.00
C ILE A 12 -12.32 -1.28 -25.90
N SER A 13 -13.57 -1.58 -25.56
CA SER A 13 -14.18 -1.05 -24.33
C SER A 13 -13.27 -1.35 -23.15
N SER A 14 -13.05 -0.38 -22.28
CA SER A 14 -12.21 -0.53 -21.11
C SER A 14 -13.02 -1.21 -20.01
N GLY A 15 -12.54 -2.37 -19.57
CA GLY A 15 -13.17 -3.12 -18.50
C GLY A 15 -12.80 -2.56 -17.12
N PHE A 16 -13.43 -3.09 -16.09
CA PHE A 16 -13.00 -2.95 -14.71
C PHE A 16 -13.10 -4.31 -14.01
N GLY A 17 -12.36 -4.50 -12.94
CA GLY A 17 -12.41 -5.71 -12.13
C GLY A 17 -13.65 -5.73 -11.26
N MET A 18 -14.36 -6.85 -11.19
CA MET A 18 -15.41 -7.10 -10.21
C MET A 18 -15.37 -8.59 -9.85
N ASN A 19 -15.13 -8.92 -8.57
CA ASN A 19 -15.08 -10.30 -8.08
C ASN A 19 -14.23 -11.23 -8.99
N GLU A 20 -12.97 -10.85 -9.24
CA GLU A 20 -12.02 -11.61 -10.08
C GLU A 20 -12.39 -11.74 -11.57
N ARG A 21 -13.39 -10.99 -12.04
CA ARG A 21 -13.79 -10.98 -13.45
C ARG A 21 -13.65 -9.60 -14.06
N ALA A 22 -13.22 -9.57 -15.32
CA ALA A 22 -13.24 -8.35 -16.12
C ALA A 22 -14.70 -8.12 -16.54
N VAL A 23 -15.28 -7.02 -16.08
CA VAL A 23 -16.64 -6.61 -16.41
C VAL A 23 -16.57 -5.42 -17.35
N PHE A 24 -17.37 -5.49 -18.42
CA PHE A 24 -17.55 -4.41 -19.38
C PHE A 24 -18.97 -3.87 -19.21
N ASP A 25 -19.12 -2.92 -18.30
CA ASP A 25 -20.38 -2.23 -18.04
C ASP A 25 -20.19 -0.73 -18.28
N ASN A 26 -20.75 -0.26 -19.41
CA ASN A 26 -20.69 1.15 -19.80
C ASN A 26 -21.46 2.07 -18.86
N SER A 27 -22.32 1.54 -17.97
CA SER A 27 -22.97 2.32 -16.90
C SER A 27 -22.03 2.59 -15.73
N TYR A 28 -20.91 1.88 -15.64
CA TYR A 28 -19.89 2.04 -14.59
C TYR A 28 -18.62 2.72 -15.11
N ARG A 29 -18.18 2.30 -16.30
CA ARG A 29 -17.00 2.84 -16.99
C ARG A 29 -17.30 2.98 -18.49
N ASN A 30 -17.38 4.22 -18.96
CA ASN A 30 -17.50 4.51 -20.38
C ASN A 30 -16.17 5.08 -20.89
N CYS A 31 -15.29 4.20 -21.34
CA CYS A 31 -13.95 4.51 -21.78
C CYS A 31 -13.47 3.46 -22.80
N LYS A 32 -12.61 3.84 -23.72
CA LYS A 32 -11.84 2.91 -24.56
C LYS A 32 -10.41 2.83 -24.06
N GLU A 33 -9.77 1.67 -24.18
CA GLU A 33 -8.35 1.52 -23.84
C GLU A 33 -7.54 0.86 -24.96
N LEU A 34 -6.23 1.16 -24.99
CA LEU A 34 -5.23 0.41 -25.76
C LEU A 34 -4.07 0.03 -24.83
N LYS A 35 -3.50 -1.15 -25.04
CA LYS A 35 -2.30 -1.61 -24.33
C LYS A 35 -1.04 -1.17 -25.10
N PRO A 36 0.15 -1.12 -24.46
CA PRO A 36 1.35 -0.50 -25.03
C PRO A 36 1.81 -1.16 -26.33
N LYS A 37 1.50 -2.44 -26.52
CA LYS A 37 1.78 -3.18 -27.77
C LYS A 37 0.94 -2.71 -28.97
N ASP A 38 -0.18 -2.03 -28.72
CA ASP A 38 -1.18 -1.66 -29.72
C ASP A 38 -1.04 -0.20 -30.18
N PHE A 39 -0.07 0.55 -29.65
CA PHE A 39 0.21 1.92 -30.06
C PHE A 39 1.68 2.30 -29.91
N MET A 40 2.07 3.41 -30.54
CA MET A 40 3.36 4.04 -30.31
C MET A 40 3.15 5.50 -29.91
N LEU A 41 3.99 5.96 -28.96
CA LEU A 41 4.07 7.37 -28.60
C LEU A 41 5.09 8.06 -29.49
N SER A 42 4.78 9.28 -29.91
CA SER A 42 5.80 10.14 -30.51
C SER A 42 6.83 10.54 -29.45
N ASN A 43 8.10 10.68 -29.85
CA ASN A 43 9.24 10.88 -28.95
C ASN A 43 9.05 12.05 -27.96
N ASN A 44 8.37 13.11 -28.39
CA ASN A 44 8.12 14.31 -27.59
C ASN A 44 7.35 14.07 -26.28
N TYR A 45 6.51 13.04 -26.19
CA TYR A 45 5.79 12.73 -24.94
C TYR A 45 6.61 11.82 -24.02
N HIS A 46 7.39 10.90 -24.60
CA HIS A 46 8.25 10.01 -23.84
C HIS A 46 9.35 10.79 -23.10
N GLU A 47 9.89 11.85 -23.73
CA GLU A 47 10.94 12.70 -23.14
C GLU A 47 10.49 13.49 -21.90
N LEU A 48 9.18 13.68 -21.70
CA LEU A 48 8.64 14.40 -20.54
C LEU A 48 8.54 13.51 -19.28
N ILE A 49 8.40 12.19 -19.46
CA ILE A 49 8.15 11.25 -18.37
C ILE A 49 9.26 11.25 -17.31
N PRO A 50 10.56 11.26 -17.66
CA PRO A 50 11.62 11.37 -16.66
C PRO A 50 11.50 12.61 -15.77
N GLY A 51 11.05 13.74 -16.31
CA GLY A 51 10.83 14.96 -15.54
C GLY A 51 9.70 14.82 -14.52
N PHE A 52 8.57 14.23 -14.92
CA PHE A 52 7.45 13.97 -14.00
C PHE A 52 7.84 12.96 -12.92
N VAL A 53 8.58 11.91 -13.28
CA VAL A 53 9.08 10.91 -12.32
C VAL A 53 10.04 11.55 -11.32
N ALA A 54 10.92 12.45 -11.77
CA ALA A 54 11.81 13.20 -10.88
C ALA A 54 11.04 14.10 -9.90
N GLU A 55 9.97 14.77 -10.37
CA GLU A 55 9.11 15.57 -9.51
C GLU A 55 8.36 14.72 -8.48
N VAL A 56 7.82 13.57 -8.88
CA VAL A 56 7.24 12.58 -7.95
C VAL A 56 8.28 12.11 -6.94
N ALA A 57 9.49 11.77 -7.38
CA ALA A 57 10.57 11.35 -6.49
C ALA A 57 10.91 12.44 -5.47
N ASN A 58 10.96 13.70 -5.88
CA ASN A 58 11.22 14.84 -5.01
C ASN A 58 10.08 15.06 -3.99
N ILE A 59 8.82 15.04 -4.43
CA ILE A 59 7.64 15.18 -3.55
C ILE A 59 7.61 14.07 -2.49
N LEU A 60 7.95 12.85 -2.89
CA LEU A 60 8.01 11.70 -1.99
C LEU A 60 9.27 11.65 -1.14
N GLU A 61 10.25 12.53 -1.41
CA GLU A 61 11.61 12.47 -0.89
C GLU A 61 12.17 11.04 -0.97
N SER A 62 12.00 10.43 -2.14
CA SER A 62 12.22 9.01 -2.36
C SER A 62 13.68 8.63 -2.15
N SER A 63 13.92 7.63 -1.29
CA SER A 63 15.25 7.03 -1.12
C SER A 63 15.61 6.04 -2.22
N LYS A 64 14.66 5.66 -3.09
CA LYS A 64 14.87 4.72 -4.19
C LYS A 64 14.58 5.36 -5.54
N PRO A 65 15.35 5.02 -6.60
CA PRO A 65 15.02 5.44 -7.95
C PRO A 65 13.64 4.91 -8.36
N ILE A 66 12.86 5.76 -9.03
CA ILE A 66 11.51 5.42 -9.51
C ILE A 66 11.58 5.17 -11.01
N TYR A 67 10.91 4.11 -11.46
CA TYR A 67 10.70 3.79 -12.87
C TYR A 67 9.21 3.87 -13.21
N ALA A 68 8.89 4.50 -14.34
CA ALA A 68 7.53 4.57 -14.88
C ALA A 68 7.38 3.59 -16.04
N SER A 69 6.58 2.55 -15.83
CA SER A 69 6.24 1.57 -16.87
C SER A 69 4.91 1.96 -17.52
N LEU A 70 4.89 2.17 -18.84
CA LEU A 70 3.67 2.50 -19.55
C LEU A 70 2.67 1.34 -19.48
N ASN A 71 1.51 1.56 -18.87
CA ASN A 71 0.49 0.53 -18.68
C ASN A 71 -0.55 0.54 -19.81
N LYS A 72 -1.17 1.70 -20.05
CA LYS A 72 -2.27 1.84 -21.01
C LYS A 72 -2.48 3.28 -21.43
N ILE A 73 -3.20 3.44 -22.53
CA ILE A 73 -3.87 4.70 -22.89
C ILE A 73 -5.37 4.54 -22.66
N CYS A 74 -6.00 5.56 -22.10
CA CYS A 74 -7.44 5.64 -21.91
C CYS A 74 -7.98 6.81 -22.75
N VAL A 75 -9.06 6.56 -23.48
CA VAL A 75 -9.77 7.56 -24.28
C VAL A 75 -11.21 7.64 -23.79
N TYR A 76 -11.55 8.80 -23.22
CA TYR A 76 -12.91 9.16 -22.85
C TYR A 76 -13.45 10.11 -23.92
N GLU A 77 -14.45 9.68 -24.65
CA GLU A 77 -15.19 10.51 -25.62
C GLU A 77 -16.23 11.35 -24.86
N THR A 78 -16.97 12.22 -25.54
CA THR A 78 -18.16 12.87 -24.95
C THR A 78 -19.09 11.84 -24.29
N HIS A 79 -19.58 12.12 -23.09
CA HIS A 79 -20.30 11.23 -22.18
C HIS A 79 -19.46 10.09 -21.57
N GLY A 80 -18.14 10.10 -21.78
CA GLY A 80 -17.20 9.18 -21.15
C GLY A 80 -16.98 9.54 -19.68
N PHE A 81 -16.91 8.53 -18.82
CA PHE A 81 -16.70 8.67 -17.37
C PHE A 81 -16.13 7.38 -16.77
N PHE A 82 -15.71 7.45 -15.51
CA PHE A 82 -15.40 6.26 -14.71
C PHE A 82 -15.80 6.51 -13.27
N LYS A 83 -16.73 5.71 -12.73
CA LYS A 83 -17.20 5.82 -11.34
C LYS A 83 -16.08 5.61 -10.31
N GLU A 84 -16.36 5.99 -9.07
CA GLU A 84 -15.43 5.86 -7.93
C GLU A 84 -14.90 4.44 -7.78
N HIS A 85 -13.58 4.32 -7.77
CA HIS A 85 -12.88 3.07 -7.58
C HIS A 85 -11.50 3.30 -6.95
N VAL A 86 -10.81 2.22 -6.63
CA VAL A 86 -9.39 2.19 -6.26
C VAL A 86 -8.66 1.35 -7.30
N ASP A 87 -7.36 1.58 -7.45
CA ASP A 87 -6.57 0.76 -8.37
C ASP A 87 -6.42 -0.67 -7.85
N THR A 88 -6.38 -1.61 -8.77
CA THR A 88 -6.10 -3.01 -8.48
C THR A 88 -4.66 -3.13 -7.95
N PRO A 89 -4.46 -3.59 -6.71
CA PRO A 89 -3.13 -3.77 -6.15
C PRO A 89 -2.31 -4.79 -6.95
N ARG A 90 -1.05 -4.45 -7.19
CA ARG A 90 -0.06 -5.33 -7.83
C ARG A 90 1.23 -5.28 -7.02
N SER A 91 1.89 -6.43 -6.91
CA SER A 91 2.99 -6.64 -5.96
C SER A 91 4.21 -5.76 -6.18
N ASN A 92 4.38 -5.19 -7.37
CA ASN A 92 5.54 -4.41 -7.77
C ASN A 92 5.26 -2.91 -7.98
N ILE A 93 4.03 -2.45 -7.77
CA ILE A 93 3.60 -1.09 -8.13
C ILE A 93 3.19 -0.33 -6.87
N PHE A 94 3.86 0.80 -6.62
CA PHE A 94 3.61 1.59 -5.42
C PHE A 94 2.68 2.78 -5.68
N ALA A 95 2.58 3.27 -6.92
CA ALA A 95 1.75 4.40 -7.32
C ALA A 95 1.38 4.35 -8.82
N SER A 96 0.38 5.13 -9.20
CA SER A 96 -0.04 5.34 -10.58
C SER A 96 0.28 6.78 -10.99
N LEU A 97 0.82 6.98 -12.19
CA LEU A 97 1.01 8.28 -12.82
C LEU A 97 0.09 8.41 -14.04
N VAL A 98 -0.86 9.34 -13.96
CA VAL A 98 -1.80 9.66 -15.04
C VAL A 98 -1.30 10.92 -15.75
N VAL A 99 -0.89 10.79 -17.00
CA VAL A 99 -0.45 11.88 -17.87
C VAL A 99 -1.57 12.21 -18.85
N CYS A 100 -2.14 13.41 -18.74
CA CYS A 100 -3.18 13.91 -19.64
C CYS A 100 -2.55 14.61 -20.84
N LEU A 101 -2.83 14.07 -22.03
CA LEU A 101 -2.35 14.64 -23.28
C LEU A 101 -3.13 15.93 -23.61
N PRO A 102 -2.49 16.92 -24.26
CA PRO A 102 -3.07 18.22 -24.57
C PRO A 102 -4.12 18.10 -25.69
N THR A 103 -5.25 17.52 -25.35
CA THR A 103 -6.40 17.28 -26.21
C THR A 103 -7.49 18.27 -25.82
N GLY A 104 -8.13 18.90 -26.80
CA GLY A 104 -9.23 19.84 -26.51
C GLY A 104 -10.45 19.07 -26.00
N TYR A 105 -10.73 19.13 -24.70
CA TYR A 105 -11.92 18.56 -24.07
C TYR A 105 -12.44 19.46 -22.94
N GLU A 106 -13.73 19.28 -22.60
CA GLU A 106 -14.41 19.96 -21.48
C GLU A 106 -15.02 18.90 -20.54
N GLY A 107 -15.16 19.22 -19.25
CA GLY A 107 -15.53 18.25 -18.22
C GLY A 107 -14.39 17.27 -17.91
N GLY A 108 -14.70 16.03 -17.55
CA GLY A 108 -13.67 14.98 -17.42
C GLY A 108 -12.72 15.14 -16.23
N MET A 109 -13.17 15.81 -15.17
CA MET A 109 -12.37 16.09 -13.97
C MET A 109 -11.85 14.79 -13.37
N LEU A 110 -10.55 14.74 -13.02
CA LEU A 110 -10.01 13.67 -12.19
C LEU A 110 -10.29 14.02 -10.74
N VAL A 111 -11.08 13.21 -10.05
CA VAL A 111 -11.33 13.39 -8.62
C VAL A 111 -10.58 12.31 -7.85
N VAL A 112 -9.72 12.71 -6.92
CA VAL A 112 -8.93 11.81 -6.04
C VAL A 112 -9.18 12.23 -4.60
N GLU A 113 -9.59 11.30 -3.73
CA GLU A 113 -9.88 11.56 -2.31
C GLU A 113 -10.76 12.81 -2.09
N ASN A 114 -11.83 12.92 -2.89
CA ASN A 114 -12.78 14.06 -2.92
C ASN A 114 -12.22 15.41 -3.39
N SER A 115 -10.95 15.47 -3.81
CA SER A 115 -10.38 16.66 -4.43
C SER A 115 -10.45 16.55 -5.95
N ALA A 116 -11.03 17.56 -6.60
CA ALA A 116 -11.19 17.60 -8.06
C ALA A 116 -10.04 18.35 -8.73
N TYR A 117 -9.44 17.72 -9.75
CA TYR A 117 -8.31 18.25 -10.51
C TYR A 117 -8.70 18.39 -11.99
N ASP A 118 -8.66 19.63 -12.48
CA ASP A 118 -8.77 19.89 -13.91
C ASP A 118 -7.42 19.69 -14.58
N LEU A 119 -7.33 18.64 -15.39
CA LEU A 119 -6.13 18.32 -16.17
C LEU A 119 -6.31 18.67 -17.66
N SER A 120 -7.35 19.43 -18.01
CA SER A 120 -7.62 19.85 -19.38
C SER A 120 -6.60 20.91 -19.83
N SER A 121 -6.11 20.75 -21.04
CA SER A 121 -5.22 21.71 -21.69
C SER A 121 -5.12 21.41 -23.18
N THR A 122 -4.93 22.44 -23.99
CA THR A 122 -4.66 22.29 -25.43
C THR A 122 -3.19 22.52 -25.77
N THR A 123 -2.38 22.95 -24.81
CA THR A 123 -0.99 23.39 -25.04
C THR A 123 0.02 22.69 -24.14
N ALA A 124 -0.37 22.29 -22.93
CA ALA A 124 0.51 21.69 -21.95
C ALA A 124 0.08 20.27 -21.60
N VAL A 125 1.06 19.38 -21.45
CA VAL A 125 0.82 18.09 -20.81
C VAL A 125 0.62 18.34 -19.31
N LYS A 126 -0.46 17.80 -18.76
CA LYS A 126 -0.74 17.81 -17.32
C LYS A 126 -0.60 16.40 -16.78
N TRP A 127 -0.32 16.26 -15.49
CA TRP A 127 -0.20 14.95 -14.87
C TRP A 127 -0.68 14.97 -13.43
N CYS A 128 -1.01 13.80 -12.92
CA CYS A 128 -1.36 13.56 -11.53
C CYS A 128 -0.82 12.18 -11.15
N ALA A 129 -0.17 12.08 -9.99
CA ALA A 129 0.24 10.81 -9.41
C ALA A 129 -0.48 10.59 -8.08
N PHE A 130 -0.93 9.36 -7.84
CA PHE A 130 -1.62 8.98 -6.61
C PHE A 130 -1.33 7.53 -6.25
N TYR A 131 -1.50 7.20 -4.96
CA TYR A 131 -1.32 5.83 -4.50
C TYR A 131 -2.52 4.95 -4.90
N PRO A 132 -2.33 3.63 -5.05
CA PRO A 132 -3.39 2.77 -5.56
C PRO A 132 -4.61 2.67 -4.64
N ASP A 133 -4.45 2.91 -3.34
CA ASP A 133 -5.52 3.00 -2.35
C ASP A 133 -6.37 4.27 -2.46
N CYS A 134 -5.91 5.28 -3.19
CA CYS A 134 -6.66 6.50 -3.33
C CYS A 134 -7.94 6.24 -4.12
N LYS A 135 -9.09 6.53 -3.50
CA LYS A 135 -10.37 6.53 -4.20
C LYS A 135 -10.33 7.60 -5.28
N HIS A 136 -10.65 7.21 -6.50
CA HIS A 136 -10.67 8.12 -7.61
C HIS A 136 -11.77 7.82 -8.61
N ARG A 137 -12.19 8.85 -9.34
CA ARG A 137 -13.17 8.78 -10.42
C ARG A 137 -12.83 9.79 -11.51
N ILE A 138 -13.39 9.57 -12.69
CA ILE A 138 -13.40 10.54 -13.78
C ILE A 138 -14.84 11.01 -13.94
N ASP A 139 -15.09 12.30 -13.70
CA ASP A 139 -16.38 12.91 -13.99
C ASP A 139 -16.65 12.90 -15.50
N GLU A 140 -17.89 13.15 -15.90
CA GLU A 140 -18.29 13.07 -17.31
C GLU A 140 -17.52 14.07 -18.18
N VAL A 141 -16.97 13.59 -19.30
CA VAL A 141 -16.47 14.44 -20.38
C VAL A 141 -17.67 15.01 -21.13
N THR A 142 -17.88 16.32 -21.04
CA THR A 142 -19.03 16.97 -21.68
C THR A 142 -18.81 17.28 -23.15
N LYS A 143 -17.53 17.33 -23.58
CA LYS A 143 -17.17 17.59 -24.98
C LYS A 143 -15.75 17.13 -25.30
N GLY A 144 -15.55 16.59 -26.50
CA GLY A 144 -14.23 16.28 -27.04
C GLY A 144 -13.71 14.92 -26.63
N PHE A 145 -12.39 14.78 -26.55
CA PHE A 145 -11.71 13.53 -26.23
C PHE A 145 -10.67 13.76 -25.15
N ARG A 146 -10.91 13.24 -23.95
CA ARG A 146 -9.90 13.20 -22.88
C ARG A 146 -9.03 11.97 -23.09
N VAL A 147 -7.76 12.21 -23.43
CA VAL A 147 -6.79 11.14 -23.69
C VAL A 147 -5.70 11.15 -22.61
N THR A 148 -5.56 10.03 -21.91
CA THR A 148 -4.55 9.89 -20.84
C THR A 148 -3.67 8.68 -21.04
N LEU A 149 -2.39 8.83 -20.74
CA LEU A 149 -1.45 7.72 -20.54
C LEU A 149 -1.40 7.39 -19.05
N THR A 150 -1.54 6.12 -18.71
CA THR A 150 -1.36 5.63 -17.35
C THR A 150 -0.05 4.87 -17.28
N TYR A 151 0.81 5.28 -16.36
CA TYR A 151 2.05 4.61 -16.03
C TYR A 151 1.96 4.01 -14.63
N ASP A 152 2.48 2.79 -14.52
CA ASP A 152 2.73 2.16 -13.24
C ASP A 152 4.07 2.67 -12.71
N LEU A 153 4.11 3.15 -11.46
CA LEU A 153 5.35 3.56 -10.81
C LEU A 153 5.89 2.45 -9.91
N LEU A 154 7.16 2.11 -10.15
CA LEU A 154 7.90 1.03 -9.48
C LEU A 154 9.18 1.59 -8.89
N TYR A 155 9.63 1.04 -7.76
CA TYR A 155 11.00 1.29 -7.30
C TYR A 155 11.97 0.38 -8.05
N LEU A 156 13.10 0.92 -8.47
CA LEU A 156 14.21 0.11 -8.97
C LEU A 156 15.06 -0.36 -7.80
N ASP A 157 15.44 -1.64 -7.83
CA ASP A 157 16.34 -2.22 -6.85
C ASP A 157 17.80 -1.93 -7.24
N LEU A 158 18.14 -0.64 -7.15
CA LEU A 158 19.49 -0.12 -7.35
C LEU A 158 20.10 0.23 -5.98
N PRO A 159 21.44 0.24 -5.84
CA PRO A 159 22.10 0.59 -4.60
C PRO A 159 21.54 1.89 -4.02
N GLU A 160 21.15 1.85 -2.75
CA GLU A 160 20.51 3.00 -2.12
C GLU A 160 21.51 4.17 -2.10
N PRO A 161 21.15 5.36 -2.61
CA PRO A 161 21.95 6.56 -2.38
C PRO A 161 22.08 6.80 -0.87
N ALA A 162 23.20 7.39 -0.45
CA ALA A 162 23.40 7.74 0.96
C ALA A 162 22.21 8.56 1.47
N PRO A 163 21.68 8.26 2.67
CA PRO A 163 20.49 8.92 3.18
C PRO A 163 20.71 10.42 3.26
N TYR A 164 19.77 11.16 2.69
CA TYR A 164 19.76 12.61 2.77
C TYR A 164 19.58 13.01 4.25
N HIS A 165 20.52 13.82 4.78
CA HIS A 165 20.46 14.31 6.16
C HIS A 165 19.46 15.48 6.26
N ASP A 166 18.18 15.17 6.11
CA ASP A 166 17.10 16.13 6.30
C ASP A 166 16.59 16.16 7.76
N GLN A 167 15.55 16.94 7.99
CA GLN A 167 14.94 17.09 9.29
C GLN A 167 14.34 15.78 9.84
N LEU A 168 13.80 14.90 8.98
CA LEU A 168 13.31 13.60 9.40
C LEU A 168 14.47 12.72 9.85
N TYR A 169 15.59 12.71 9.12
CA TYR A 169 16.83 12.03 9.51
C TYR A 169 17.28 12.47 10.90
N THR A 170 17.51 13.78 11.11
CA THR A 170 18.00 14.31 12.38
C THR A 170 17.00 14.08 13.53
N THR A 171 15.70 14.15 13.26
CA THR A 171 14.67 13.91 14.27
C THR A 171 14.64 12.44 14.68
N LEU A 172 14.71 11.54 13.70
CA LEU A 172 14.72 10.10 13.95
C LEU A 172 16.01 9.68 14.67
N GLU A 173 17.17 10.20 14.25
CA GLU A 173 18.46 9.96 14.93
C GLU A 173 18.37 10.27 16.43
N LYS A 174 17.95 11.48 16.78
CA LYS A 174 17.82 11.93 18.17
C LYS A 174 16.82 11.06 18.95
N ALA A 175 15.68 10.73 18.35
CA ALA A 175 14.66 9.90 18.98
C ALA A 175 15.15 8.47 19.23
N MET A 176 15.81 7.85 18.24
CA MET A 176 16.35 6.50 18.34
C MET A 176 17.49 6.44 19.37
N LEU A 177 18.40 7.42 19.40
CA LEU A 177 19.46 7.52 20.41
C LEU A 177 18.87 7.61 21.83
N LYS A 178 17.86 8.46 22.03
CA LYS A 178 17.19 8.62 23.33
C LYS A 178 16.48 7.35 23.77
N LEU A 179 15.76 6.68 22.87
CA LEU A 179 15.06 5.43 23.17
C LEU A 179 16.02 4.30 23.48
N HIS A 180 17.06 4.13 22.68
CA HIS A 180 18.07 3.08 22.90
C HIS A 180 18.83 3.27 24.22
N ALA A 181 19.17 4.52 24.59
CA ALA A 181 19.80 4.81 25.88
C ALA A 181 18.87 4.51 27.08
N ARG A 182 17.56 4.73 26.94
CA ARG A 182 16.57 4.49 28.00
C ARG A 182 16.17 3.01 28.10
N HIS A 183 16.15 2.32 26.96
CA HIS A 183 15.65 0.97 26.80
C HIS A 183 16.66 0.13 25.98
N PRO A 184 17.85 -0.14 26.52
CA PRO A 184 18.86 -0.95 25.83
C PRO A 184 18.30 -2.35 25.52
N GLY A 185 18.69 -2.89 24.37
CA GLY A 185 18.20 -4.18 23.87
C GLY A 185 16.71 -4.26 23.53
N HIS A 186 15.93 -3.17 23.64
CA HIS A 186 14.51 -3.18 23.28
C HIS A 186 14.28 -3.04 21.78
N VAL A 187 13.21 -3.67 21.31
CA VAL A 187 12.69 -3.48 19.94
C VAL A 187 11.94 -2.17 19.90
N ILE A 188 12.19 -1.35 18.87
CA ILE A 188 11.49 -0.08 18.70
C ILE A 188 10.41 -0.22 17.63
N GLY A 189 9.15 -0.01 18.02
CA GLY A 189 7.99 -0.03 17.13
C GLY A 189 7.66 1.35 16.56
N ILE A 190 7.38 1.42 15.25
CA ILE A 190 6.96 2.62 14.55
C ILE A 190 5.75 2.29 13.67
N GLY A 191 4.60 2.90 13.92
CA GLY A 191 3.41 2.75 13.08
C GLY A 191 3.64 3.28 11.66
N LEU A 192 3.17 2.53 10.66
CA LEU A 192 3.22 2.96 9.27
C LEU A 192 2.30 4.17 9.04
N ALA A 193 2.74 5.08 8.18
CA ALA A 193 2.00 6.27 7.80
C ALA A 193 0.96 5.99 6.72
N ASN A 194 1.24 5.00 5.85
CA ASN A 194 0.39 4.54 4.75
C ASN A 194 -0.23 3.17 5.02
N LYS A 195 -1.27 2.86 4.26
CA LYS A 195 -1.89 1.54 4.23
C LYS A 195 -1.37 0.72 3.06
N TYR A 196 -1.42 -0.60 3.25
CA TYR A 196 -0.91 -1.54 2.25
C TYR A 196 -1.95 -2.58 1.88
N PRO A 197 -2.00 -2.96 0.60
CA PRO A 197 -3.01 -3.87 0.09
C PRO A 197 -2.73 -5.29 0.56
N THR A 198 -3.80 -6.00 0.91
CA THR A 198 -3.78 -7.38 1.38
C THR A 198 -4.91 -8.15 0.69
N PRO A 199 -4.68 -9.34 0.12
CA PRO A 199 -5.74 -10.15 -0.49
C PRO A 199 -6.95 -10.31 0.43
N SER A 200 -8.17 -10.18 -0.09
CA SER A 200 -9.43 -10.27 0.65
C SER A 200 -9.96 -11.70 0.77
N GLN A 201 -9.47 -12.62 -0.07
CA GLN A 201 -9.77 -14.06 0.03
C GLN A 201 -8.68 -14.79 0.81
N GLN A 202 -9.12 -15.70 1.68
CA GLN A 202 -8.37 -16.26 2.79
C GLN A 202 -7.35 -17.33 2.37
N ASN A 203 -6.28 -17.43 3.17
CA ASN A 203 -5.32 -18.55 3.20
C ASN A 203 -4.45 -18.75 1.95
N SER A 204 -4.04 -17.68 1.28
CA SER A 204 -2.89 -17.80 0.37
C SER A 204 -1.56 -18.04 1.09
N GLY A 205 -1.48 -17.71 2.39
CA GLY A 205 -0.22 -17.74 3.12
C GLY A 205 0.77 -16.71 2.56
N HIS A 206 0.27 -15.61 1.99
CA HIS A 206 1.12 -14.62 1.33
C HIS A 206 1.95 -13.87 2.37
N LYS A 207 3.22 -14.28 2.52
CA LYS A 207 4.26 -13.62 3.31
C LYS A 207 4.92 -12.43 2.57
N VAL A 208 4.30 -11.93 1.50
CA VAL A 208 4.92 -10.87 0.67
C VAL A 208 4.88 -9.57 1.46
N LYS A 209 6.06 -9.11 1.89
CA LYS A 209 6.24 -7.82 2.55
C LYS A 209 5.76 -6.70 1.62
N PRO A 210 5.03 -5.70 2.13
CA PRO A 210 4.54 -4.62 1.30
C PRO A 210 5.69 -3.78 0.73
N ILE A 211 5.52 -3.27 -0.48
CA ILE A 211 6.38 -2.21 -1.01
C ILE A 211 6.06 -0.93 -0.26
N LEU A 212 6.99 -0.49 0.59
CA LEU A 212 6.80 0.70 1.42
C LEU A 212 6.69 1.96 0.55
N LYS A 213 5.73 2.82 0.89
CA LYS A 213 5.44 4.06 0.17
C LYS A 213 6.02 5.25 0.92
N GLY A 214 6.60 6.21 0.19
CA GLY A 214 6.95 7.54 0.69
C GLY A 214 7.66 7.52 2.05
N ARG A 215 7.05 8.16 3.06
CA ARG A 215 7.60 8.26 4.43
C ARG A 215 8.02 6.92 5.02
N ASP A 216 7.24 5.87 4.83
CA ASP A 216 7.51 4.57 5.45
C ASP A 216 8.79 3.94 4.91
N LEU A 217 9.01 4.05 3.59
CA LEU A 217 10.26 3.63 2.96
C LEU A 217 11.44 4.45 3.48
N LYS A 218 11.27 5.78 3.57
CA LYS A 218 12.30 6.69 4.03
C LYS A 218 12.73 6.42 5.47
N VAL A 219 11.77 6.16 6.38
CA VAL A 219 12.06 5.77 7.77
C VAL A 219 12.89 4.49 7.81
N VAL A 220 12.53 3.47 7.02
CA VAL A 220 13.30 2.22 6.97
C VAL A 220 14.72 2.45 6.46
N THR A 221 14.91 3.21 5.37
CA THR A 221 16.23 3.56 4.86
C THR A 221 17.08 4.28 5.92
N ILE A 222 16.50 5.24 6.64
CA ILE A 222 17.21 5.98 7.70
C ILE A 222 17.62 5.03 8.84
N LEU A 223 16.71 4.15 9.28
CA LEU A 223 17.00 3.17 10.34
C LEU A 223 18.14 2.22 9.96
N HIS A 224 18.17 1.74 8.72
CA HIS A 224 19.28 0.91 8.21
C HIS A 224 20.62 1.66 8.27
N SER A 225 20.61 2.96 7.97
CA SER A 225 21.83 3.80 8.06
C SER A 225 22.35 3.98 9.48
N PHE A 226 21.49 3.84 10.49
CA PHE A 226 21.86 3.84 11.91
C PHE A 226 22.27 2.44 12.42
N GLY A 227 22.33 1.44 11.54
CA GLY A 227 22.66 0.05 11.87
C GLY A 227 21.49 -0.76 12.45
N TYR A 228 20.25 -0.30 12.32
CA TYR A 228 19.10 -1.11 12.72
C TYR A 228 18.75 -2.10 11.61
N THR A 229 18.41 -3.33 11.99
CA THR A 229 17.62 -4.22 11.14
C THR A 229 16.15 -3.86 11.29
N THR A 230 15.37 -3.94 10.21
CA THR A 230 13.93 -3.68 10.29
C THR A 230 13.10 -4.86 9.81
N ASP A 231 11.92 -5.00 10.40
CA ASP A 231 10.90 -5.93 9.97
C ASP A 231 9.53 -5.25 9.89
N ILE A 232 8.69 -5.70 8.95
CA ILE A 232 7.44 -5.02 8.59
C ILE A 232 6.28 -5.95 8.90
N LYS A 233 5.49 -5.60 9.91
CA LYS A 233 4.38 -6.43 10.41
C LYS A 233 3.04 -5.80 10.09
N ALA A 234 2.08 -6.62 9.68
CA ALA A 234 0.67 -6.25 9.68
C ALA A 234 0.16 -6.19 11.12
N VAL A 235 -0.78 -5.28 11.37
CA VAL A 235 -1.34 -5.04 12.70
C VAL A 235 -2.80 -5.49 12.74
N PHE A 236 -3.18 -6.21 13.79
CA PHE A 236 -4.52 -6.74 14.01
C PHE A 236 -5.02 -6.46 15.43
N LYS A 237 -6.28 -6.07 15.54
CA LYS A 237 -7.03 -5.96 16.79
C LYS A 237 -7.86 -7.23 16.98
N VAL A 238 -7.69 -7.88 18.11
CA VAL A 238 -8.41 -9.09 18.51
C VAL A 238 -9.17 -8.79 19.80
N ASN A 239 -10.46 -9.16 19.85
CA ASN A 239 -11.27 -8.98 21.05
C ASN A 239 -11.22 -10.25 21.89
N ALA A 240 -10.75 -10.15 23.14
CA ALA A 240 -10.78 -11.26 24.07
C ALA A 240 -12.02 -11.29 24.93
N ARG A 241 -12.88 -12.29 24.72
CA ARG A 241 -13.93 -12.66 25.66
C ARG A 241 -13.55 -13.96 26.36
N ASN A 242 -13.53 -13.90 27.70
CA ASN A 242 -13.35 -14.97 28.69
C ASN A 242 -12.65 -16.25 28.21
N ILE A 243 -11.35 -16.33 28.49
CA ILE A 243 -10.58 -17.58 28.43
C ILE A 243 -10.95 -18.40 29.67
N SER A 244 -11.93 -19.30 29.56
CA SER A 244 -12.11 -20.32 30.58
C SER A 244 -12.55 -21.65 29.96
N ASN A 245 -11.64 -22.62 30.06
CA ASN A 245 -11.79 -24.09 29.92
C ASN A 245 -11.49 -24.68 28.53
N TYR A 246 -10.24 -25.13 28.35
CA TYR A 246 -9.85 -26.13 27.34
C TYR A 246 -8.83 -27.13 27.89
N ASP A 247 -8.94 -28.38 27.46
CA ASP A 247 -8.53 -29.63 28.13
C ASP A 247 -7.18 -30.22 27.69
N GLY A 248 -6.33 -29.43 27.02
CA GLY A 248 -4.91 -29.78 26.89
C GLY A 248 -4.49 -30.58 25.66
N VAL A 249 -5.33 -30.75 24.63
CA VAL A 249 -4.90 -31.46 23.41
C VAL A 249 -4.23 -30.52 22.40
N GLU A 250 -3.03 -30.89 21.94
CA GLU A 250 -2.24 -30.20 20.92
C GLU A 250 -2.96 -30.13 19.55
N SER A 251 -2.84 -28.98 18.88
CA SER A 251 -3.42 -28.72 17.55
C SER A 251 -2.40 -27.96 16.69
N ASP A 252 -2.08 -28.51 15.52
CA ASP A 252 -1.14 -27.99 14.49
C ASP A 252 -1.59 -26.67 13.80
N ALA A 253 -2.34 -25.80 14.49
CA ALA A 253 -3.15 -24.76 13.84
C ALA A 253 -2.53 -23.35 13.78
N PHE A 254 -1.30 -23.15 14.27
CA PHE A 254 -0.67 -21.82 14.31
C PHE A 254 0.61 -21.74 13.44
N PRO A 255 0.74 -20.73 12.56
CA PRO A 255 1.99 -20.41 11.90
C PRO A 255 2.95 -19.72 12.88
N GLU A 256 4.24 -20.03 12.80
CA GLU A 256 5.36 -19.54 13.64
C GLU A 256 5.59 -17.99 13.66
N ASP A 257 4.71 -17.21 13.00
CA ASP A 257 4.97 -15.83 12.55
C ASP A 257 4.10 -14.75 13.23
N ILE A 258 3.52 -15.04 14.41
CA ILE A 258 2.62 -14.14 15.15
C ILE A 258 3.29 -13.63 16.43
N TYR A 259 3.20 -12.31 16.69
CA TYR A 259 3.73 -11.67 17.88
C TYR A 259 2.62 -10.92 18.63
N GLN A 260 2.45 -11.22 19.92
CA GLN A 260 1.52 -10.48 20.78
C GLN A 260 2.16 -9.18 21.27
N VAL A 261 1.36 -8.11 21.33
CA VAL A 261 1.72 -6.86 22.00
C VAL A 261 0.68 -6.64 23.09
N SER A 262 1.06 -6.89 24.35
CA SER A 262 0.21 -6.56 25.49
C SER A 262 0.20 -5.05 25.70
N GLU A 263 -0.98 -4.43 25.61
CA GLU A 263 -1.20 -3.10 26.16
C GLU A 263 -1.46 -3.27 27.66
N LEU A 264 -0.46 -3.02 28.51
CA LEU A 264 -0.73 -2.77 29.93
C LEU A 264 -1.35 -1.37 30.03
N THR A 265 -2.65 -1.25 29.80
CA THR A 265 -3.41 -0.05 30.16
C THR A 265 -3.87 -0.18 31.61
N GLU A 266 -3.52 0.78 32.46
CA GLU A 266 -3.90 0.83 33.89
C GLU A 266 -5.42 1.00 34.13
N GLU A 267 -6.24 1.07 33.07
CA GLU A 267 -7.70 1.10 33.16
C GLU A 267 -8.27 -0.25 32.73
N GLU A 268 -8.21 -1.22 33.65
CA GLU A 268 -9.10 -2.38 33.64
C GLU A 268 -10.55 -1.90 33.77
N GLN A 269 -11.36 -1.96 32.71
CA GLN A 269 -12.82 -1.82 32.85
C GLN A 269 -13.58 -2.83 31.99
N GLU A 270 -14.01 -3.90 32.66
CA GLU A 270 -15.27 -4.65 32.54
C GLU A 270 -15.75 -5.21 31.18
N ASN A 271 -15.06 -5.01 30.05
CA ASN A 271 -15.51 -5.49 28.74
C ASN A 271 -14.37 -6.09 27.88
N GLY A 272 -13.71 -7.13 28.37
CA GLY A 272 -12.76 -7.94 27.59
C GLY A 272 -11.40 -7.28 27.34
N GLU A 273 -10.33 -8.07 27.37
CA GLU A 273 -8.97 -7.59 27.12
C GLU A 273 -8.82 -7.28 25.62
N GLU A 274 -8.45 -6.04 25.26
CA GLU A 274 -8.10 -5.72 23.87
C GLU A 274 -6.69 -6.19 23.59
N ILE A 275 -6.55 -7.22 22.74
CA ILE A 275 -5.25 -7.78 22.38
C ILE A 275 -4.86 -7.28 20.99
N HIS A 276 -3.65 -6.74 20.87
CA HIS A 276 -3.07 -6.35 19.60
C HIS A 276 -2.04 -7.38 19.13
N VAL A 277 -2.08 -7.70 17.85
CA VAL A 277 -1.27 -8.76 17.25
C VAL A 277 -0.51 -8.21 16.05
N LEU A 278 0.78 -8.56 15.96
CA LEU A 278 1.65 -8.29 14.83
C LEU A 278 1.90 -9.59 14.06
N SER A 279 1.89 -9.55 12.73
CA SER A 279 2.01 -10.75 11.91
C SER A 279 2.78 -10.49 10.61
N ASP A 280 3.58 -11.47 10.16
CA ASP A 280 4.19 -11.48 8.83
C ASP A 280 3.19 -11.81 7.70
N VAL A 281 2.05 -12.38 8.08
CA VAL A 281 0.96 -12.73 7.16
C VAL A 281 0.01 -11.53 7.08
N TRP A 282 0.04 -10.83 5.94
CA TRP A 282 -0.70 -9.59 5.71
C TRP A 282 -2.15 -9.82 5.23
N ASP A 283 -2.45 -10.92 4.54
CA ASP A 283 -3.80 -11.25 4.01
C ASP A 283 -4.85 -11.57 5.10
N GLY A 284 -4.41 -12.05 6.27
CA GLY A 284 -5.17 -12.00 7.51
C GLY A 284 -6.26 -13.08 7.68
N TRP A 285 -6.32 -13.59 8.90
CA TRP A 285 -7.04 -14.77 9.38
C TRP A 285 -8.53 -14.53 9.74
N ILE A 286 -9.18 -13.56 9.08
CA ILE A 286 -10.39 -12.88 9.59
C ILE A 286 -11.56 -13.84 9.94
N ARG A 287 -11.84 -14.89 9.15
CA ARG A 287 -13.01 -15.76 9.43
C ARG A 287 -12.73 -16.78 10.53
N LYS A 288 -11.50 -17.29 10.67
CA LYS A 288 -11.21 -18.32 11.68
C LYS A 288 -11.38 -17.78 13.10
N PHE A 289 -11.09 -16.50 13.32
CA PHE A 289 -11.30 -15.86 14.62
C PHE A 289 -12.76 -15.46 14.88
N SER A 290 -13.60 -15.32 13.85
CA SER A 290 -15.01 -14.91 14.01
C SER A 290 -16.00 -16.06 14.20
N GLU A 291 -15.60 -17.30 13.94
CA GLU A 291 -16.49 -18.47 14.10
C GLU A 291 -16.14 -19.30 15.35
N GLU A 292 -14.92 -19.17 15.90
CA GLU A 292 -14.45 -19.88 17.10
C GLU A 292 -13.74 -18.93 18.09
N TYR A 293 -14.46 -17.88 18.54
CA TYR A 293 -13.93 -16.82 19.41
C TYR A 293 -13.25 -17.34 20.71
N GLU A 294 -13.69 -18.47 21.26
CA GLU A 294 -13.13 -19.05 22.48
C GLU A 294 -11.79 -19.78 22.24
N CYS A 295 -11.58 -20.35 21.05
CA CYS A 295 -10.45 -21.24 20.76
C CYS A 295 -9.18 -20.47 20.34
N ALA A 296 -9.34 -19.33 19.67
CA ALA A 296 -8.21 -18.66 19.04
C ALA A 296 -7.32 -17.89 20.03
N ILE A 297 -7.88 -17.41 21.14
CA ILE A 297 -7.13 -16.71 22.20
C ILE A 297 -6.46 -17.70 23.14
N ASP A 298 -7.16 -18.75 23.58
CA ASP A 298 -6.55 -19.81 24.40
C ASP A 298 -5.35 -20.44 23.68
N LYS A 299 -5.44 -20.60 22.35
CA LYS A 299 -4.31 -21.04 21.52
C LYS A 299 -3.19 -19.98 21.38
N LEU A 300 -3.50 -18.68 21.35
CA LEU A 300 -2.49 -17.59 21.37
C LEU A 300 -1.65 -17.61 22.65
N TYR A 301 -2.29 -17.81 23.81
CA TYR A 301 -1.61 -17.90 25.11
C TYR A 301 -0.87 -19.24 25.29
N LYS A 302 -1.38 -20.35 24.73
CA LYS A 302 -0.85 -21.71 24.92
C LYS A 302 0.28 -22.10 23.97
N TYR A 303 0.32 -21.54 22.75
CA TYR A 303 1.29 -21.94 21.71
C TYR A 303 2.37 -20.89 21.41
N SER A 304 2.48 -19.83 22.22
CA SER A 304 3.60 -18.87 22.15
C SER A 304 3.86 -18.32 20.75
N GLY A 305 2.92 -17.55 20.20
CA GLY A 305 3.36 -16.50 19.25
C GLY A 305 4.50 -15.73 19.93
N ARG A 306 5.65 -15.54 19.29
CA ARG A 306 6.84 -14.95 19.93
C ARG A 306 6.41 -13.62 20.57
N CYS A 307 6.34 -13.56 21.89
CA CYS A 307 5.97 -12.32 22.56
C CYS A 307 7.17 -11.37 22.49
N ILE A 308 7.00 -10.18 21.94
CA ILE A 308 8.04 -9.14 22.01
C ILE A 308 7.87 -8.44 23.36
N GLY A 309 8.33 -9.10 24.43
CA GLY A 309 8.21 -8.58 25.80
C GLY A 309 9.00 -7.29 26.04
N ASN A 310 9.92 -6.94 25.14
CA ASN A 310 10.78 -5.76 25.18
C ASN A 310 10.46 -4.78 24.02
N LEU A 311 9.18 -4.60 23.65
CA LEU A 311 8.76 -3.64 22.63
C LEU A 311 8.48 -2.25 23.24
N VAL A 312 9.12 -1.21 22.70
CA VAL A 312 8.80 0.19 23.01
C VAL A 312 8.35 0.91 21.75
N TRP A 313 7.25 1.67 21.84
CA TRP A 313 6.72 2.41 20.69
C TRP A 313 7.32 3.81 20.62
N LEU A 314 7.99 4.11 19.51
CA LEU A 314 8.30 5.49 19.13
C LEU A 314 7.05 6.21 18.60
N SER A 315 6.25 5.49 17.82
CA SER A 315 4.91 5.93 17.42
C SER A 315 4.03 4.71 17.17
N LYS A 316 2.79 4.73 17.66
CA LYS A 316 1.85 3.63 17.47
C LYS A 316 1.23 3.66 16.05
N PRO A 317 0.79 2.52 15.50
CA PRO A 317 -0.10 2.46 14.35
C PRO A 317 -1.31 3.39 14.52
N LYS A 318 -1.74 4.03 13.43
CA LYS A 318 -2.90 4.95 13.44
C LYS A 318 -4.21 4.20 13.74
N LEU A 319 -4.35 3.00 13.16
CA LEU A 319 -5.46 2.10 13.41
C LEU A 319 -4.91 0.70 13.66
N TRP A 320 -5.57 -0.02 14.54
CA TRP A 320 -5.26 -1.42 14.85
C TRP A 320 -6.21 -2.39 14.15
N HIS A 321 -7.09 -1.90 13.28
CA HIS A 321 -8.05 -2.72 12.54
C HIS A 321 -7.87 -2.50 11.04
N ALA A 322 -8.25 -3.51 10.25
CA ALA A 322 -8.33 -3.34 8.80
C ALA A 322 -9.36 -2.26 8.47
N GLY A 323 -9.08 -1.46 7.44
CA GLY A 323 -10.12 -0.64 6.82
C GLY A 323 -11.28 -1.52 6.32
N PRO A 324 -12.47 -0.95 6.07
CA PRO A 324 -13.57 -1.71 5.50
C PRO A 324 -13.11 -2.42 4.22
N PRO A 325 -13.54 -3.67 3.97
CA PRO A 325 -13.23 -4.34 2.72
C PRO A 325 -13.76 -3.49 1.57
N TYR A 326 -12.87 -3.08 0.68
CA TYR A 326 -13.30 -2.40 -0.53
C TYR A 326 -13.84 -3.44 -1.49
N ILE A 327 -15.08 -3.28 -1.93
CA ILE A 327 -15.52 -3.91 -3.18
C ILE A 327 -14.75 -3.18 -4.27
N ALA A 328 -13.57 -3.69 -4.60
CA ALA A 328 -12.67 -3.06 -5.55
C ALA A 328 -13.23 -3.23 -6.96
N TYR A 329 -13.82 -2.16 -7.50
CA TYR A 329 -14.10 -2.02 -8.92
C TYR A 329 -12.85 -1.53 -9.66
N GLY A 330 -11.78 -2.33 -9.62
CA GLY A 330 -10.45 -1.88 -9.99
C GLY A 330 -10.20 -1.77 -11.49
N ASN A 331 -9.01 -1.31 -11.85
CA ASN A 331 -8.60 -1.15 -13.25
C ASN A 331 -8.44 -2.49 -14.01
N GLU A 332 -8.33 -3.62 -13.29
CA GLU A 332 -8.22 -4.98 -13.83
C GLU A 332 -8.91 -5.99 -12.90
N ALA A 333 -9.28 -7.15 -13.43
CA ALA A 333 -9.88 -8.25 -12.69
C ALA A 333 -8.86 -8.91 -11.77
N SER A 334 -8.97 -8.69 -10.45
CA SER A 334 -8.14 -9.37 -9.46
C SER A 334 -8.97 -9.91 -8.30
N LEU A 335 -8.36 -10.80 -7.53
CA LEU A 335 -8.75 -11.11 -6.15
C LEU A 335 -9.04 -9.78 -5.44
N GLY A 336 -10.13 -9.71 -4.68
CA GLY A 336 -10.44 -8.52 -3.89
C GLY A 336 -9.26 -8.20 -2.96
N PHE A 337 -9.06 -6.93 -2.61
CA PHE A 337 -8.02 -6.52 -1.67
C PHE A 337 -8.62 -5.64 -0.57
N VAL A 338 -8.06 -5.75 0.63
CA VAL A 338 -8.32 -4.86 1.77
C VAL A 338 -7.03 -4.13 2.10
N TYR A 339 -7.12 -2.83 2.37
CA TYR A 339 -5.96 -2.05 2.80
C TYR A 339 -5.85 -2.06 4.33
N ARG A 340 -4.64 -2.37 4.83
CA ARG A 340 -4.34 -2.50 6.26
C ARG A 340 -3.23 -1.56 6.69
N ASP A 341 -3.32 -1.15 7.95
CA ASP A 341 -2.20 -0.54 8.67
C ASP A 341 -1.19 -1.61 9.10
N GLY A 342 0.01 -1.16 9.44
CA GLY A 342 1.09 -2.01 9.93
C GLY A 342 2.10 -1.23 10.76
N CYS A 343 3.19 -1.88 11.13
CA CYS A 343 4.30 -1.24 11.82
C CYS A 343 5.66 -1.73 11.33
N ILE A 344 6.65 -0.88 11.54
CA ILE A 344 8.08 -1.19 11.46
C ILE A 344 8.52 -1.62 12.86
N LEU A 345 9.18 -2.77 12.95
CA LEU A 345 9.94 -3.20 14.11
C LEU A 345 11.42 -2.98 13.81
N ALA A 346 12.11 -2.18 14.64
CA ALA A 346 13.52 -1.88 14.48
C ALA A 346 14.34 -2.56 15.58
N TYR A 347 15.36 -3.31 15.18
CA TYR A 347 16.25 -4.09 16.03
C TYR A 347 17.67 -3.54 15.91
N LYS A 348 18.37 -3.35 17.03
CA LYS A 348 19.79 -3.03 17.04
C LYS A 348 20.51 -4.16 17.76
N GLN A 349 21.49 -4.78 17.10
CA GLN A 349 22.36 -5.74 17.77
C GLN A 349 23.29 -4.95 18.68
N ASP A 350 23.30 -5.27 19.97
CA ASP A 350 24.29 -4.73 20.89
C ASP A 350 25.64 -5.42 20.60
N GLU A 351 26.71 -4.65 20.39
CA GLU A 351 28.05 -5.16 20.04
C GLU A 351 28.72 -6.02 21.15
N THR A 352 28.01 -6.35 22.23
CA THR A 352 28.58 -6.98 23.44
C THR A 352 28.61 -8.51 23.46
N SER A 353 28.35 -9.21 22.35
CA SER A 353 28.49 -10.68 22.30
C SER A 353 29.78 -11.16 21.61
N GLY A 354 30.82 -10.32 21.60
CA GLY A 354 32.12 -10.60 20.97
C GLY A 354 33.31 -10.59 21.93
N LEU A 355 33.12 -10.88 23.23
CA LEU A 355 34.21 -11.06 24.20
C LEU A 355 33.82 -12.13 25.23
N SER A 356 33.78 -13.39 24.80
CA SER A 356 34.04 -14.53 25.69
C SER A 356 35.13 -15.37 25.03
N SER A 357 36.33 -15.18 25.55
CA SER A 357 37.58 -15.90 25.25
C SER A 357 37.48 -17.41 25.33
#